data_AF-A0A318SXZ5-F1
#
_entry.id   AF-A0A318SXZ5-F1
#
_cell.length_a   1.000
_cell.length_b   1.000
_cell.length_c   1.000
_cell.angle_alpha   90.00
_cell.angle_beta   90.00
_cell.angle_gamma   90.00
#
_symmetry.space_group_name_H-M   'P 1'
#
loop_
_entity.id
_entity.type
_entity.pdbx_description
1 polymer ?
#
loop_
_entity_poly.entity_id
_entity_poly.type
_entity_poly.pdbx_seq_one_letter_code
_entity_poly.pdbx_strand_id
1 'polypeptide(L)'
;MNVLLSEPLHGERQDVSFSFWSEGAQSLGLADDIFAVTAFCADEAVGGLTRAEISLVSRNGEIDLSALIDRKATLTIHHKYLEAPRHFSGVVASIARGDEGHHRTAYHVVLLPALHRLDHGSDSRIFQNVSVPDIIRTVLKECGVEDVKWQLSGKHLAREFCVQYRETHLA
;
A
#
# COMPACT_ATOMS: atom_id res chain seq x y z
N MET A 1 -0.54 11.11 10.89
CA MET A 1 -1.83 11.84 10.88
C MET A 1 -2.88 10.78 10.65
N ASN A 2 -3.55 10.33 11.72
CA ASN A 2 -4.41 9.16 11.66
C ASN A 2 -5.78 9.58 11.15
N VAL A 3 -6.18 9.09 9.98
CA VAL A 3 -7.53 9.32 9.45
C VAL A 3 -8.35 8.09 9.85
N LEU A 4 -8.99 8.18 11.02
CA LEU A 4 -10.03 7.26 11.45
C LEU A 4 -11.36 7.77 10.87
N LEU A 5 -11.76 7.28 9.70
CA LEU A 5 -13.12 7.45 9.20
C LEU A 5 -13.89 6.16 9.46
N SER A 6 -14.32 5.99 10.70
CA SER A 6 -15.35 5.02 11.06
C SER A 6 -16.71 5.74 10.99
N GLU A 7 -17.47 5.55 9.93
CA GLU A 7 -18.88 5.95 9.93
C GLU A 7 -19.78 4.71 10.00
N PRO A 8 -20.79 4.69 10.91
CA PRO A 8 -21.79 3.64 10.95
C PRO A 8 -22.91 3.89 9.94
N LEU A 9 -23.44 2.81 9.39
CA LEU A 9 -24.57 2.77 8.47
C LEU A 9 -25.88 3.27 9.14
N HIS A 10 -26.28 4.53 8.94
CA HIS A 10 -27.65 4.94 8.52
C HIS A 10 -27.88 6.44 8.64
N GLY A 11 -28.30 7.06 7.53
CA GLY A 11 -29.05 8.32 7.53
C GLY A 11 -28.20 9.59 7.40
N GLU A 12 -28.44 10.32 6.31
CA GLU A 12 -28.05 11.72 6.07
C GLU A 12 -26.60 12.02 5.61
N ARG A 13 -26.51 12.50 4.35
CA ARG A 13 -25.35 13.05 3.65
C ARG A 13 -24.15 12.12 3.44
N GLN A 14 -24.29 11.13 2.54
CA GLN A 14 -23.12 10.52 1.91
C GLN A 14 -22.55 11.45 0.84
N ASP A 15 -21.84 12.50 1.29
CA ASP A 15 -20.99 13.31 0.43
C ASP A 15 -19.65 12.60 0.12
N VAL A 16 -19.46 11.37 0.64
CA VAL A 16 -18.26 10.53 0.47
C VAL A 16 -18.66 9.13 0.00
N SER A 17 -17.93 8.58 -0.98
CA SER A 17 -18.03 7.17 -1.37
C SER A 17 -16.64 6.54 -1.51
N PHE A 18 -16.58 5.22 -1.39
CA PHE A 18 -15.33 4.47 -1.36
C PHE A 18 -15.37 3.36 -2.40
N SER A 19 -14.27 3.20 -3.14
CA SER A 19 -14.09 2.06 -4.03
C SER A 19 -12.73 1.41 -3.79
N PHE A 20 -12.68 0.09 -3.90
CA PHE A 20 -11.45 -0.68 -3.76
C PHE A 20 -11.19 -1.43 -5.05
N TRP A 21 -10.03 -1.16 -5.66
CA TRP A 21 -9.57 -1.86 -6.84
C TRP A 21 -8.34 -2.68 -6.50
N SER A 22 -8.20 -3.87 -7.10
CA SER A 22 -6.97 -4.65 -7.03
C SER A 22 -6.68 -5.36 -8.34
N GLU A 23 -5.41 -5.37 -8.72
CA GLU A 23 -4.90 -6.04 -9.91
C GLU A 23 -5.15 -7.55 -9.86
N GLY A 24 -4.99 -8.16 -8.68
CA GLY A 24 -5.26 -9.58 -8.47
C GLY A 24 -6.74 -9.96 -8.64
N ALA A 25 -7.68 -9.07 -8.29
CA ALA A 25 -9.10 -9.34 -8.53
C ALA A 25 -9.42 -9.27 -10.02
N GLN A 26 -8.88 -8.26 -10.71
CA GLN A 26 -9.08 -8.10 -12.15
C GLN A 26 -8.52 -9.29 -12.94
N SER A 27 -7.36 -9.83 -12.55
CA SER A 27 -6.76 -11.00 -13.21
C SER A 27 -7.57 -12.29 -13.00
N LEU A 28 -8.29 -12.40 -11.88
CA LEU A 28 -9.26 -13.47 -11.63
C LEU A 28 -10.59 -13.29 -12.40
N GLY A 29 -10.74 -12.22 -13.18
CA GLY A 29 -11.99 -11.91 -13.89
C GLY A 29 -13.13 -11.50 -12.95
N LEU A 30 -12.80 -11.07 -11.73
CA LEU A 30 -13.75 -10.56 -10.76
C LEU A 30 -14.23 -9.17 -11.24
N ALA A 31 -15.55 -8.95 -11.27
CA ALA A 31 -16.15 -7.63 -11.53
C ALA A 31 -15.63 -6.57 -10.55
N ASP A 32 -15.53 -5.33 -11.03
CA ASP A 32 -14.94 -4.20 -10.30
C ASP A 32 -15.64 -3.90 -8.96
N ASP A 33 -16.94 -4.21 -8.85
CA ASP A 33 -17.77 -3.94 -7.66
C ASP A 33 -17.88 -5.15 -6.70
N ILE A 34 -17.00 -6.15 -6.81
CA ILE A 34 -17.07 -7.35 -5.97
C ILE A 34 -16.75 -7.08 -4.50
N PHE A 35 -15.92 -6.07 -4.23
CA PHE A 35 -15.60 -5.65 -2.87
C PHE A 35 -16.30 -4.34 -2.53
N ALA A 36 -17.16 -4.37 -1.52
CA ALA A 36 -17.68 -3.17 -0.90
C ALA A 36 -16.83 -2.83 0.33
N VAL A 37 -16.32 -1.60 0.40
CA VAL A 37 -15.57 -1.09 1.55
C VAL A 37 -16.54 -0.78 2.68
N THR A 38 -16.32 -1.36 3.86
CA THR A 38 -17.14 -1.09 5.06
C THR A 38 -16.48 -0.12 6.02
N ALA A 39 -15.17 -0.21 6.18
CA ALA A 39 -14.38 0.67 7.04
C ALA A 39 -12.93 0.67 6.56
N PHE A 40 -12.19 1.74 6.86
CA PHE A 40 -10.74 1.73 6.72
C PHE A 40 -10.08 2.63 7.77
N CYS A 41 -8.83 2.36 8.06
CA CYS A 41 -7.95 3.21 8.85
C CYS A 41 -6.67 3.43 8.07
N ALA A 42 -6.25 4.68 7.89
CA ALA A 42 -5.00 5.00 7.20
C ALA A 42 -4.08 5.82 8.09
N ASP A 43 -2.84 5.34 8.22
CA ASP A 43 -1.75 5.98 8.92
C ASP A 43 -0.68 6.43 7.93
N GLU A 44 -0.42 7.73 7.93
CA GLU A 44 0.61 8.37 7.10
C GLU A 44 1.55 9.22 7.95
N ALA A 45 2.84 9.15 7.61
CA ALA A 45 3.91 9.92 8.21
C ALA A 45 4.91 10.37 7.15
N VAL A 46 5.43 11.59 7.30
CA VAL A 46 6.52 12.08 6.45
C VAL A 46 7.77 11.25 6.74
N GLY A 47 8.33 10.62 5.70
CA GLY A 47 9.49 9.72 5.84
C GLY A 47 9.16 8.35 6.43
N GLY A 48 7.88 8.04 6.66
CA GLY A 48 7.41 6.71 7.06
C GLY A 48 6.67 6.00 5.93
N LEU A 49 6.42 4.70 6.12
CA LEU A 49 5.55 3.94 5.23
C LEU A 49 4.09 4.29 5.53
N THR A 50 3.32 4.55 4.47
CA THR A 50 1.86 4.61 4.57
C THR A 50 1.32 3.22 4.91
N ARG A 51 0.32 3.14 5.79
CA ARG A 51 -0.39 1.89 6.08
C ARG A 51 -1.88 2.14 6.03
N ALA A 52 -2.59 1.40 5.18
CA ALA A 52 -4.04 1.44 5.12
C ALA A 52 -4.61 0.06 5.42
N GLU A 53 -5.39 -0.04 6.50
CA GLU A 53 -6.13 -1.23 6.89
C GLU A 53 -7.56 -1.07 6.41
N ILE A 54 -8.04 -2.02 5.62
CA ILE A 54 -9.30 -1.91 4.90
C ILE A 54 -10.16 -3.12 5.23
N SER A 55 -11.37 -2.87 5.69
CA SER A 55 -12.41 -3.89 5.86
C SER A 55 -13.30 -3.89 4.64
N LEU A 56 -13.41 -5.05 4.01
CA LEU A 56 -14.16 -5.28 2.79
C LEU A 56 -15.24 -6.34 3.05
N VAL A 57 -16.33 -6.27 2.31
CA VAL A 57 -17.32 -7.35 2.23
C VAL A 57 -17.58 -7.71 0.77
N SER A 58 -17.68 -9.01 0.50
CA SER A 58 -18.06 -9.52 -0.81
C SER A 58 -19.21 -10.50 -0.71
N ARG A 59 -20.01 -10.62 -1.78
CA ARG A 59 -20.99 -11.72 -1.94
C ARG A 59 -20.32 -13.02 -2.36
N ASN A 60 -19.09 -12.96 -2.87
CA ASN A 60 -18.32 -14.14 -3.22
C ASN A 60 -17.44 -14.54 -2.03
N GLY A 61 -17.74 -15.70 -1.44
CA GLY A 61 -16.97 -16.27 -0.34
C GLY A 61 -15.74 -17.07 -0.79
N GLU A 62 -15.63 -17.43 -2.07
CA GLU A 62 -14.58 -18.29 -2.61
C GLU A 62 -13.52 -17.50 -3.39
N ILE A 63 -13.13 -16.33 -2.89
CA ILE A 63 -12.08 -15.54 -3.52
C ILE A 63 -10.71 -16.13 -3.16
N ASP A 64 -9.90 -16.40 -4.19
CA ASP A 64 -8.52 -16.83 -4.03
C ASP A 64 -7.66 -15.68 -3.50
N LEU A 65 -7.34 -15.76 -2.20
CA LEU A 65 -6.52 -14.77 -1.51
C LEU A 65 -5.08 -14.76 -2.01
N SER A 66 -4.58 -15.90 -2.49
CA SER A 66 -3.20 -16.04 -2.96
C SER A 66 -2.96 -15.35 -4.30
N ALA A 67 -4.01 -15.17 -5.10
CA ALA A 67 -3.96 -14.33 -6.30
C ALA A 67 -3.94 -12.83 -5.98
N LEU A 68 -4.40 -12.43 -4.79
CA LEU A 68 -4.48 -11.03 -4.34
C LEU A 68 -3.24 -10.55 -3.59
N ILE A 69 -2.56 -11.44 -2.86
CA ILE A 69 -1.37 -11.09 -2.08
C ILE A 69 -0.25 -10.56 -2.99
N ASP A 70 0.49 -9.55 -2.51
CA ASP A 70 1.60 -8.88 -3.21
C ASP A 70 1.23 -8.24 -4.57
N ARG A 71 -0.07 -8.13 -4.88
CA ARG A 71 -0.57 -7.41 -6.06
C ARG A 71 -0.88 -5.96 -5.76
N LYS A 72 -0.85 -5.13 -6.81
CA LYS A 72 -1.21 -3.72 -6.68
C LYS A 72 -2.68 -3.59 -6.32
N ALA A 73 -2.97 -2.69 -5.40
CA ALA A 73 -4.34 -2.34 -5.03
C ALA A 73 -4.43 -0.86 -4.67
N THR A 74 -5.63 -0.31 -4.84
CA THR A 74 -5.92 1.09 -4.64
C THR A 74 -7.26 1.26 -3.94
N LEU A 75 -7.23 1.90 -2.77
CA LEU A 75 -8.42 2.45 -2.13
C LEU A 75 -8.64 3.87 -2.65
N THR A 76 -9.83 4.13 -3.20
CA THR A 76 -10.21 5.46 -3.67
C THR A 76 -11.30 6.03 -2.79
N ILE A 77 -11.08 7.24 -2.31
CA ILE A 77 -12.03 8.04 -1.55
C ILE A 77 -12.55 9.13 -2.49
N HIS A 78 -13.81 9.00 -2.86
CA HIS A 78 -14.53 10.00 -3.64
C HIS A 78 -15.24 10.93 -2.68
N HIS A 79 -15.18 12.23 -2.95
CA HIS A 79 -15.87 13.24 -2.16
C HIS A 79 -16.56 14.20 -3.11
N LYS A 80 -17.86 14.42 -2.91
CA LYS A 80 -18.74 15.15 -3.83
C LYS A 80 -18.25 16.57 -4.15
N TYR A 81 -17.58 17.22 -3.20
CA TYR A 81 -17.10 18.59 -3.34
C TYR A 81 -15.64 18.72 -3.78
N LEU A 82 -14.91 17.61 -3.94
CA LEU A 82 -13.53 17.63 -4.41
C LEU A 82 -13.51 17.23 -5.89
N GLU A 83 -12.82 18.02 -6.72
CA GLU A 83 -12.69 17.72 -8.16
C GLU A 83 -11.88 16.45 -8.43
N ALA A 84 -10.91 16.15 -7.56
CA ALA A 84 -10.07 14.96 -7.67
C ALA A 84 -10.29 14.03 -6.46
N PRO A 85 -10.52 12.73 -6.68
CA PRO A 85 -10.59 11.75 -5.59
C PRO A 85 -9.21 11.56 -4.97
N ARG A 86 -9.19 11.12 -3.70
CA ARG A 86 -7.96 10.76 -3.01
C ARG A 86 -7.71 9.26 -3.17
N HIS A 87 -6.48 8.89 -3.50
CA HIS A 87 -6.08 7.50 -3.66
C HIS A 87 -5.06 7.11 -2.59
N PHE A 88 -5.27 5.93 -2.01
CA PHE A 88 -4.24 5.18 -1.29
C PHE A 88 -3.86 4.00 -2.17
N SER A 89 -2.69 4.11 -2.81
CA SER A 89 -2.17 3.08 -3.71
C SER A 89 -1.02 2.34 -3.04
N GLY A 90 -0.97 1.03 -3.24
CA GLY A 90 0.09 0.20 -2.68
C GLY A 90 0.02 -1.23 -3.20
N VAL A 91 0.62 -2.13 -2.44
CA VAL A 91 0.55 -3.58 -2.61
C VAL A 91 -0.18 -4.20 -1.44
N VAL A 92 -0.92 -5.28 -1.70
CA VAL A 92 -1.60 -6.06 -0.66
C VAL A 92 -0.52 -6.80 0.15
N ALA A 93 -0.18 -6.26 1.32
CA ALA A 93 0.83 -6.83 2.20
C ALA A 93 0.27 -8.00 3.04
N SER A 94 -1.01 -7.93 3.37
CA SER A 94 -1.73 -9.00 4.05
C SER A 94 -3.18 -9.00 3.62
N ILE A 95 -3.76 -10.19 3.52
CA ILE A 95 -5.20 -10.38 3.30
C ILE A 95 -5.68 -11.55 4.14
N ALA A 96 -6.79 -11.35 4.84
CA ALA A 96 -7.42 -12.37 5.66
C ALA A 96 -8.91 -12.43 5.37
N ARG A 97 -9.46 -13.64 5.32
CA ARG A 97 -10.91 -13.87 5.31
C ARG A 97 -11.40 -13.87 6.75
N GLY A 98 -12.36 -13.01 7.05
CA GLY A 98 -13.04 -12.95 8.34
C GLY A 98 -14.32 -13.81 8.33
N ASP A 99 -15.28 -13.42 9.17
CA ASP A 99 -16.53 -14.15 9.30
C ASP A 99 -17.32 -14.21 7.99
N GLU A 100 -17.85 -15.39 7.72
CA GLU A 100 -18.81 -15.64 6.66
C GLU A 100 -20.22 -15.46 7.23
N GLY A 101 -20.83 -14.31 6.94
CA GLY A 101 -22.25 -14.09 7.21
C GLY A 101 -23.13 -14.84 6.21
N HIS A 102 -24.46 -14.84 6.45
CA HIS A 102 -25.42 -15.56 5.62
C HIS A 102 -25.40 -15.24 4.11
N HIS A 103 -24.94 -14.04 3.72
CA HIS A 103 -24.94 -13.58 2.32
C HIS A 103 -23.67 -12.85 1.90
N ARG A 104 -22.74 -12.61 2.84
CA ARG A 104 -21.53 -11.83 2.61
C ARG A 104 -20.40 -12.35 3.46
N THR A 105 -19.21 -12.39 2.87
CA THR A 105 -17.97 -12.78 3.53
C THR A 105 -17.15 -11.52 3.78
N ALA A 106 -16.67 -11.36 5.01
CA ALA A 106 -15.78 -10.27 5.39
C ALA A 106 -14.34 -10.58 4.99
N TYR A 107 -13.61 -9.54 4.55
CA TYR A 107 -12.19 -9.60 4.24
C TYR A 107 -11.48 -8.43 4.88
N HIS A 108 -10.27 -8.66 5.39
CA HIS A 108 -9.40 -7.63 5.91
C HIS A 108 -8.15 -7.56 5.05
N VAL A 109 -7.86 -6.37 4.53
CA VAL A 109 -6.72 -6.11 3.64
C VAL A 109 -5.83 -5.07 4.29
N VAL A 110 -4.53 -5.34 4.31
CA VAL A 110 -3.51 -4.36 4.69
C VAL A 110 -2.77 -3.93 3.43
N LEU A 111 -2.89 -2.65 3.10
CA LEU A 111 -2.22 -2.02 1.98
C LEU A 111 -0.99 -1.25 2.48
N LEU A 112 0.17 -1.55 1.89
CA LEU A 112 1.44 -0.86 2.14
C LEU A 112 2.07 -0.41 0.82
N PRO A 113 2.91 0.64 0.79
CA PRO A 113 3.73 0.96 -0.37
C PRO A 113 4.60 -0.23 -0.78
N ALA A 114 4.97 -0.29 -2.06
CA ALA A 114 5.94 -1.28 -2.56
C ALA A 114 7.27 -1.24 -1.78
N LEU A 115 7.61 -0.09 -1.19
CA LEU A 115 8.80 0.11 -0.36
C LEU A 115 8.82 -0.79 0.89
N HIS A 116 7.67 -1.28 1.39
CA HIS A 116 7.66 -2.18 2.55
C HIS A 116 8.42 -3.49 2.28
N ARG A 117 8.55 -3.90 1.01
CA ARG A 117 9.27 -5.13 0.64
C ARG A 117 10.73 -5.12 1.08
N LEU A 118 11.31 -3.93 1.24
CA LEU A 118 12.69 -3.75 1.69
C LEU A 118 12.92 -4.22 3.14
N ASP A 119 11.85 -4.36 3.93
CA ASP A 119 11.94 -4.86 5.30
C ASP A 119 12.14 -6.38 5.40
N HIS A 120 11.82 -7.12 4.32
CA HIS A 120 11.95 -8.58 4.28
C HIS A 120 13.32 -9.07 3.79
N GLY A 121 14.20 -8.17 3.34
CA GLY A 121 15.54 -8.47 2.87
C GLY A 121 16.60 -7.75 3.70
N SER A 122 17.71 -8.43 4.00
CA SER A 122 18.85 -7.87 4.73
C SER A 122 20.17 -8.26 4.08
N ASP A 123 21.16 -7.38 4.16
CA ASP A 123 22.46 -7.61 3.52
C ASP A 123 23.63 -6.99 4.31
N SER A 124 24.85 -7.33 3.91
CA SER A 124 26.09 -6.70 4.39
C SER A 124 26.98 -6.34 3.21
N ARG A 125 27.02 -5.04 2.87
CA ARG A 125 27.65 -4.54 1.64
C ARG A 125 28.40 -3.23 1.87
N ILE A 126 29.36 -2.97 1.01
CA ILE A 126 30.21 -1.78 1.05
C ILE A 126 30.00 -0.97 -0.23
N PHE A 127 29.75 0.33 -0.08
CA PHE A 127 29.73 1.32 -1.15
C PHE A 127 30.93 2.25 -1.01
N GLN A 128 31.75 2.36 -2.06
CA GLN A 128 32.95 3.20 -2.08
C GLN A 128 32.87 4.24 -3.17
N ASN A 129 33.19 5.49 -2.84
CA ASN A 129 33.14 6.63 -3.77
C ASN A 129 31.77 6.80 -4.45
N VAL A 130 30.67 6.49 -3.74
CA VAL A 130 29.29 6.61 -4.24
C VAL A 130 28.53 7.69 -3.45
N SER A 131 27.68 8.46 -4.13
CA SER A 131 26.82 9.45 -3.47
C SER A 131 25.63 8.76 -2.78
N VAL A 132 25.08 9.38 -1.73
CA VAL A 132 23.92 8.80 -1.00
C VAL A 132 22.71 8.56 -1.93
N PRO A 133 22.31 9.51 -2.80
CA PRO A 133 21.24 9.24 -3.77
C PRO A 133 21.51 8.04 -4.68
N ASP A 134 22.75 7.86 -5.11
CA ASP A 134 23.10 6.75 -6.01
C ASP A 134 23.11 5.41 -5.27
N ILE A 135 23.50 5.38 -3.99
CA ILE A 135 23.35 4.21 -3.12
C ILE A 135 21.88 3.80 -3.02
N ILE A 136 20.99 4.76 -2.70
CA ILE A 136 19.55 4.50 -2.57
C ILE A 136 18.96 4.03 -3.92
N ARG A 137 19.36 4.63 -5.04
CA ARG A 137 18.93 4.17 -6.38
C ARG A 137 19.29 2.72 -6.64
N THR A 138 20.51 2.31 -6.30
CA THR A 138 20.96 0.93 -6.47
C THR A 138 20.11 -0.01 -5.61
N VAL A 139 19.92 0.29 -4.33
CA VAL A 139 19.11 -0.55 -3.42
C VAL A 139 17.66 -0.66 -3.90
N LEU A 140 17.02 0.45 -4.26
CA LEU A 140 15.63 0.44 -4.75
C LEU A 140 15.47 -0.35 -6.05
N LYS A 141 16.43 -0.22 -6.98
CA LYS A 141 16.42 -0.95 -8.24
C LYS A 141 16.57 -2.46 -8.03
N GLU A 142 17.48 -2.88 -7.16
CA GLU A 142 17.68 -4.30 -6.81
C GLU A 142 16.42 -4.91 -6.18
N CYS A 143 15.68 -4.12 -5.39
CA CYS A 143 14.43 -4.55 -4.77
C CYS A 143 13.20 -4.41 -5.69
N GLY A 144 13.38 -4.03 -6.96
CA GLY A 144 12.28 -3.88 -7.94
C GLY A 144 11.35 -2.69 -7.67
N VAL A 145 11.81 -1.68 -6.92
CA VAL A 145 11.04 -0.45 -6.66
C VAL A 145 11.40 0.61 -7.71
N GLU A 146 10.57 0.72 -8.74
CA GLU A 146 10.83 1.59 -9.90
C GLU A 146 10.06 2.93 -9.86
N ASP A 147 8.90 2.97 -9.18
CA ASP A 147 8.04 4.16 -9.11
C ASP A 147 8.55 5.16 -8.05
N VAL A 148 9.64 5.86 -8.39
CA VAL A 148 10.36 6.76 -7.48
C VAL A 148 10.66 8.08 -8.18
N LYS A 149 10.23 9.19 -7.58
CA LYS A 149 10.51 10.54 -8.07
C LYS A 149 11.60 11.23 -7.24
N TRP A 150 12.72 11.55 -7.89
CA TRP A 150 13.85 12.21 -7.25
C TRP A 150 13.70 13.74 -7.29
N GLN A 151 13.36 14.35 -6.16
CA GLN A 151 13.30 15.81 -5.99
C GLN A 151 14.32 16.25 -4.93
N LEU A 152 15.59 16.23 -5.31
CA LEU A 152 16.71 16.52 -4.43
C LEU A 152 17.19 17.97 -4.61
N SER A 153 17.62 18.60 -3.53
CA SER A 153 18.22 19.93 -3.53
C SER A 153 19.64 19.88 -2.98
N GLY A 154 20.52 20.76 -3.49
CA GLY A 154 21.93 20.80 -3.11
C GLY A 154 22.79 19.75 -3.80
N LYS A 155 24.10 19.77 -3.49
CA LYS A 155 25.09 18.81 -4.04
C LYS A 155 25.31 17.68 -3.05
N HIS A 156 25.09 16.45 -3.49
CA HIS A 156 25.39 15.25 -2.70
C HIS A 156 26.78 14.72 -3.06
N LEU A 157 27.76 14.93 -2.18
CA LEU A 157 29.13 14.46 -2.39
C LEU A 157 29.20 12.93 -2.26
N ALA A 158 30.09 12.32 -3.03
CA ALA A 158 30.41 10.92 -2.88
C ALA A 158 31.00 10.65 -1.49
N ARG A 159 30.53 9.58 -0.85
CA ARG A 159 31.13 9.05 0.38
C ARG A 159 32.35 8.23 -0.02
N GLU A 160 33.49 8.45 0.61
CA GLU A 160 34.67 7.60 0.42
C GLU A 160 34.34 6.15 0.77
N PHE A 161 33.60 5.95 1.86
CA PHE A 161 33.22 4.65 2.36
C PHE A 161 31.86 4.71 3.08
N CYS A 162 30.95 3.80 2.74
CA CYS A 162 29.64 3.64 3.38
C CYS A 162 29.32 2.14 3.44
N VAL A 163 28.79 1.68 4.57
CA VAL A 163 28.50 0.26 4.80
C VAL A 163 27.03 0.14 5.20
N GLN A 164 26.33 -0.80 4.57
CA GLN A 164 25.08 -1.35 5.09
C GLN A 164 25.46 -2.64 5.80
N TYR A 165 25.31 -2.72 7.13
CA TYR A 165 25.82 -3.85 7.92
C TYR A 165 24.74 -4.55 8.73
N ARG A 166 24.35 -5.75 8.27
CA ARG A 166 23.37 -6.62 8.95
C ARG A 166 22.05 -5.93 9.27
N GLU A 167 21.65 -5.00 8.41
CA GLU A 167 20.39 -4.28 8.50
C GLU A 167 19.51 -4.63 7.30
N THR A 168 18.21 -4.40 7.44
CA THR A 168 17.28 -4.56 6.32
C THR A 168 17.58 -3.49 5.27
N HIS A 169 17.05 -3.64 4.05
CA HIS A 169 17.19 -2.58 3.04
C HIS A 169 16.40 -1.31 3.39
N LEU A 170 15.47 -1.41 4.34
CA LEU A 170 14.61 -0.31 4.78
C LEU A 170 15.20 0.51 5.94
N ALA A 171 16.01 -0.10 6.80
CA ALA A 171 16.62 0.51 7.98
C ALA A 171 17.69 1.56 7.62
#